data_AF-A0A1G1NWU2-F1
#
_entry.id   AF-A0A1G1NWU2-F1
#
_cell.length_a   1.000
_cell.length_b   1.000
_cell.length_c   1.000
_cell.angle_alpha   90.00
_cell.angle_beta   90.00
_cell.angle_gamma   90.00
#
_symmetry.space_group_name_H-M   'P 1'
#
loop_
_entity.id
_entity.type
_entity.pdbx_description
1 polymer ?
#
loop_
_entity_poly.entity_id
_entity_poly.type
_entity_poly.pdbx_seq_one_letter_code
_entity_poly.pdbx_strand_id
1 'polypeptide(L)'
;MSTPTPNSENTDADTQEQTPDREKLKAPQDPALGGGRVCITYGKDHIMNRQVVSLIRELGIDPVVMQDKSNLKKPLAQFLTENPGISFVIAILSADDWVYPKKGKPKDALLYATQQVVFHLGYWIGKLGRNHVFALYYDQRSFRWPTEHFDVIYTPLDDHDSWKKELIRRIKESGIEIRNKLN
;
A
#
# COMPACT_ATOMS: atom_id res chain seq x y z
N MET A 1 41.02 59.76 26.56
CA MET A 1 40.11 59.68 25.41
C MET A 1 39.99 58.19 25.10
N SER A 2 39.02 57.41 25.58
CA SER A 2 37.55 57.50 25.52
C SER A 2 37.05 57.58 24.07
N THR A 3 36.79 56.45 23.41
CA THR A 3 35.47 55.78 23.28
C THR A 3 35.59 54.37 22.64
N PRO A 4 34.56 53.50 22.77
CA PRO A 4 34.60 52.05 22.48
C PRO A 4 33.59 51.53 21.42
N THR A 5 33.73 50.23 21.07
CA THR A 5 32.71 49.24 20.59
C THR A 5 32.07 49.38 19.18
N PRO A 6 31.48 48.32 18.55
CA PRO A 6 30.92 47.10 19.16
C PRO A 6 31.19 45.71 18.52
N ASN A 7 30.91 44.72 19.38
CA ASN A 7 30.64 43.30 19.21
C ASN A 7 29.92 42.87 17.92
N SER A 8 30.17 41.61 17.54
CA SER A 8 29.08 40.70 17.15
C SER A 8 29.27 39.34 17.83
N GLU A 9 28.44 39.11 18.84
CA GLU A 9 27.87 37.81 19.20
C GLU A 9 27.38 37.10 17.93
N ASN A 10 27.46 35.78 17.84
CA ASN A 10 26.34 34.92 18.23
C ASN A 10 26.63 33.43 17.96
N THR A 11 26.51 32.68 19.07
CA THR A 11 25.80 31.39 19.24
C THR A 11 25.93 30.29 18.19
N ASP A 12 26.59 29.22 18.65
CA ASP A 12 26.24 27.84 18.33
C ASP A 12 24.75 27.59 18.64
N ALA A 13 23.96 27.34 17.60
CA ALA A 13 22.58 26.88 17.73
C ALA A 13 22.52 25.41 17.29
N ASP A 14 22.53 24.55 18.31
CA ASP A 14 22.13 23.15 18.30
C ASP A 14 20.83 22.96 17.51
N THR A 15 20.92 22.34 16.32
CA THR A 15 19.74 21.92 15.56
C THR A 15 19.54 20.42 15.79
N GLN A 16 18.81 20.12 16.87
CA GLN A 16 18.28 18.78 17.10
C GLN A 16 17.25 18.48 16.03
N GLU A 17 17.57 17.52 15.17
CA GLU A 17 16.71 16.99 14.13
C GLU A 17 15.57 16.20 14.80
N GLN A 18 14.47 16.87 15.10
CA GLN A 18 13.26 16.24 15.62
C GLN A 18 12.61 15.43 14.50
N THR A 19 12.77 14.10 14.55
CA THR A 19 11.92 13.16 13.80
C THR A 19 10.47 13.38 14.21
N PRO A 20 9.54 13.66 13.26
CA PRO A 20 8.17 13.94 13.62
C PRO A 20 7.47 12.68 14.14
N ASP A 21 6.76 12.86 15.24
CA ASP A 21 5.95 11.89 15.96
C ASP A 21 4.92 11.24 15.01
N ARG A 22 5.18 10.01 14.54
CA ARG A 22 4.34 9.30 13.55
C ARG A 22 2.96 8.93 14.08
N GLU A 23 2.66 9.14 15.36
CA GLU A 23 1.40 8.74 16.00
C GLU A 23 0.19 9.66 15.73
N LYS A 24 0.35 10.80 15.03
CA LYS A 24 -0.74 11.79 14.86
C LYS A 24 -1.29 11.96 13.44
N LEU A 25 -0.99 11.06 12.51
CA LEU A 25 -1.68 11.03 11.21
C LEU A 25 -3.00 10.24 11.33
N LYS A 26 -4.04 10.88 11.87
CA LYS A 26 -5.40 10.33 11.77
C LYS A 26 -5.88 10.43 10.33
N ALA A 27 -6.00 9.29 9.66
CA ALA A 27 -6.62 9.17 8.35
C ALA A 27 -8.08 9.69 8.37
N PRO A 28 -8.63 10.17 7.25
CA PRO A 28 -10.04 10.52 7.14
C PRO A 28 -10.90 9.31 7.52
N GLN A 29 -11.71 9.46 8.56
CA GLN A 29 -12.69 8.46 8.98
C GLN A 29 -13.99 8.75 8.23
N ASP A 30 -14.28 7.97 7.19
CA ASP A 30 -15.64 7.89 6.65
C ASP A 30 -16.35 6.71 7.35
N PRO A 31 -17.60 6.87 7.81
CA PRO A 31 -18.17 6.01 8.82
C PRO A 31 -18.49 4.62 8.27
N ALA A 32 -18.34 3.65 9.17
CA ALA A 32 -18.78 2.28 9.00
C ALA A 32 -20.24 2.21 8.50
N LEU A 33 -20.42 1.60 7.34
CA LEU A 33 -21.71 1.06 6.90
C LEU A 33 -21.43 -0.37 6.43
N GLY A 34 -22.05 -1.35 7.08
CA GLY A 34 -22.00 -2.74 6.66
C GLY A 34 -22.36 -2.85 5.18
N GLY A 35 -21.51 -3.53 4.40
CA GLY A 35 -21.61 -3.59 2.94
C GLY A 35 -20.39 -3.06 2.17
N GLY A 36 -19.27 -2.83 2.86
CA GLY A 36 -18.02 -2.40 2.25
C GLY A 36 -17.52 -3.28 1.08
N ARG A 37 -17.06 -2.67 -0.01
CA ARG A 37 -16.52 -3.37 -1.19
C ARG A 37 -15.01 -3.57 -1.08
N VAL A 38 -14.56 -4.74 -1.50
CA VAL A 38 -13.13 -5.05 -1.67
C VAL A 38 -12.69 -4.66 -3.07
N CYS A 39 -11.60 -3.89 -3.17
CA CYS A 39 -10.93 -3.58 -4.42
C CYS A 39 -9.58 -4.29 -4.50
N ILE A 40 -9.18 -4.71 -5.70
CA ILE A 40 -7.88 -5.33 -5.97
C ILE A 40 -7.16 -4.49 -7.02
N THR A 41 -5.92 -4.11 -6.72
CA THR A 41 -4.96 -3.61 -7.70
C THR A 41 -3.79 -4.57 -7.77
N TYR A 42 -3.34 -4.90 -8.97
CA TYR A 42 -2.29 -5.90 -9.13
C TYR A 42 -1.30 -5.59 -10.26
N GLY A 43 -0.14 -6.25 -10.19
CA GLY A 43 0.87 -6.26 -11.23
C GLY A 43 0.65 -7.35 -12.29
N LYS A 44 1.70 -7.80 -12.96
CA LYS A 44 1.64 -8.67 -14.15
C LYS A 44 1.69 -10.16 -13.83
N ASP A 45 1.94 -10.57 -12.59
CA ASP A 45 1.93 -11.99 -12.20
C ASP A 45 0.51 -12.56 -12.17
N HIS A 46 0.12 -13.22 -13.26
CA HIS A 46 -1.21 -13.80 -13.40
C HIS A 46 -1.52 -14.92 -12.41
N ILE A 47 -0.52 -15.63 -11.87
CA ILE A 47 -0.76 -16.72 -10.93
C ILE A 47 -1.15 -16.12 -9.57
N MET A 48 -0.32 -15.20 -9.07
CA MET A 48 -0.55 -14.49 -7.81
C MET A 48 -1.90 -13.74 -7.85
N ASN A 49 -2.19 -13.05 -8.96
CA ASN A 49 -3.44 -12.31 -9.13
C ASN A 49 -4.66 -13.23 -9.08
N ARG A 50 -4.62 -14.36 -9.80
CA ARG A 50 -5.73 -15.33 -9.80
C ARG A 50 -5.94 -15.96 -8.43
N GLN A 51 -4.87 -16.28 -7.71
CA GLN A 51 -4.96 -16.85 -6.35
C GLN A 51 -5.70 -15.92 -5.40
N VAL A 52 -5.33 -14.62 -5.39
CA VAL A 52 -6.00 -13.63 -4.54
C VAL A 52 -7.45 -13.41 -4.97
N VAL A 53 -7.71 -13.23 -6.27
CA VAL A 53 -9.09 -13.03 -6.77
C VAL A 53 -9.98 -14.25 -6.47
N SER A 54 -9.46 -15.46 -6.62
CA SER A 54 -10.19 -16.70 -6.28
C SER A 54 -10.54 -16.75 -4.80
N LEU A 55 -9.55 -16.49 -3.93
CA LEU A 55 -9.77 -16.48 -2.49
C LEU A 55 -10.87 -15.48 -2.11
N ILE A 56 -10.83 -14.25 -2.63
CA ILE A 56 -11.87 -13.24 -2.31
C ILE A 56 -13.25 -13.70 -2.77
N ARG A 57 -13.37 -14.33 -3.95
CA ARG A 57 -14.63 -14.89 -4.43
C ARG A 57 -15.10 -16.08 -3.58
N GLU A 58 -14.20 -16.94 -3.15
CA GLU A 58 -14.48 -18.07 -2.26
C GLU A 58 -15.03 -17.61 -0.90
N LEU A 59 -14.61 -16.44 -0.42
CA LEU A 59 -15.15 -15.80 0.79
C LEU A 59 -16.57 -15.23 0.59
N GLY A 60 -17.11 -15.28 -0.63
CA GLY A 60 -18.44 -14.76 -0.98
C GLY A 60 -18.45 -13.26 -1.28
N ILE A 61 -17.29 -12.69 -1.60
CA ILE A 61 -17.12 -11.28 -1.95
C ILE A 61 -16.87 -11.16 -3.45
N ASP A 62 -17.55 -10.25 -4.13
CA ASP A 62 -17.26 -9.91 -5.53
C ASP A 62 -16.30 -8.71 -5.60
N PRO A 63 -15.00 -8.92 -5.91
CA PRO A 63 -14.01 -7.86 -5.87
C PRO A 63 -14.10 -6.91 -7.07
N VAL A 64 -13.87 -5.63 -6.84
CA VAL A 64 -13.64 -4.65 -7.90
C VAL A 64 -12.17 -4.68 -8.30
N VAL A 65 -11.88 -5.10 -9.53
CA VAL A 65 -10.50 -5.18 -10.02
C VAL A 65 -10.16 -3.94 -10.87
N MET A 66 -9.10 -3.22 -10.49
CA MET A 66 -8.68 -2.00 -11.20
C MET A 66 -8.15 -2.27 -12.61
N GLN A 67 -7.47 -3.41 -12.80
CA GLN A 67 -6.86 -3.81 -14.07
C GLN A 67 -7.78 -4.69 -14.94
N ASP A 68 -9.06 -4.85 -14.61
CA ASP A 68 -10.01 -5.52 -15.49
C ASP A 68 -10.17 -4.74 -16.80
N LYS A 69 -10.55 -5.43 -17.88
CA LYS A 69 -10.67 -4.83 -19.23
C LYS A 69 -11.56 -3.58 -19.26
N SER A 70 -12.60 -3.55 -18.44
CA SER A 70 -13.52 -2.43 -18.31
C SER A 70 -12.92 -1.22 -17.58
N ASN A 71 -11.88 -1.41 -16.76
CA ASN A 71 -11.33 -0.39 -15.87
C ASN A 71 -9.92 0.07 -16.24
N LEU A 72 -9.13 -0.77 -16.93
CA LEU A 72 -7.70 -0.56 -17.19
C LEU A 72 -7.36 0.78 -17.86
N LYS A 73 -8.26 1.33 -18.68
CA LYS A 73 -8.05 2.60 -19.40
C LYS A 73 -8.69 3.81 -18.72
N LYS A 74 -9.41 3.62 -17.61
CA LYS A 74 -10.11 4.70 -16.92
C LYS A 74 -9.14 5.49 -16.06
N PRO A 75 -9.19 6.83 -16.08
CA PRO A 75 -8.54 7.64 -15.07
C PRO A 75 -9.02 7.25 -13.67
N LEU A 76 -8.15 7.33 -12.67
CA LEU A 76 -8.48 6.95 -11.29
C LEU A 76 -9.74 7.68 -10.78
N ALA A 77 -9.88 8.98 -11.07
CA ALA A 77 -11.05 9.76 -10.68
C ALA A 77 -12.37 9.18 -11.23
N GLN A 78 -12.39 8.76 -12.50
CA GLN A 78 -13.56 8.13 -13.10
C GLN A 78 -13.84 6.76 -12.47
N PHE A 79 -12.80 5.94 -12.29
CA PHE A 79 -12.93 4.63 -11.63
C PHE A 79 -13.58 4.74 -10.26
N LEU A 80 -13.20 5.74 -9.47
CA LEU A 80 -13.74 5.98 -8.13
C LEU A 80 -15.21 6.41 -8.15
N THR A 81 -15.59 7.27 -9.09
CA THR A 81 -17.00 7.69 -9.26
C THR A 81 -17.89 6.51 -9.63
N GLU A 82 -17.42 5.61 -10.48
CA GLU A 82 -18.16 4.41 -10.91
C GLU A 82 -18.14 3.28 -9.87
N ASN A 83 -17.19 3.30 -8.93
CA ASN A 83 -17.05 2.28 -7.91
C ASN A 83 -17.08 2.88 -6.49
N PRO A 84 -18.22 3.46 -6.07
CA PRO A 84 -18.37 3.94 -4.70
C PRO A 84 -18.37 2.77 -3.70
N GLY A 85 -18.10 3.07 -2.43
CA GLY A 85 -18.17 2.10 -1.33
C GLY A 85 -16.98 1.15 -1.22
N ILE A 86 -15.87 1.39 -1.94
CA ILE A 86 -14.61 0.69 -1.69
C ILE A 86 -14.11 1.08 -0.29
N SER A 87 -13.95 0.07 0.56
CA SER A 87 -13.58 0.23 1.98
C SER A 87 -12.45 -0.70 2.41
N PHE A 88 -12.02 -1.61 1.53
CA PHE A 88 -10.84 -2.43 1.73
C PHE A 88 -10.14 -2.65 0.39
N VAL A 89 -8.82 -2.59 0.38
CA VAL A 89 -8.01 -2.69 -0.84
C VAL A 89 -6.92 -3.73 -0.65
N ILE A 90 -6.75 -4.57 -1.66
CA ILE A 90 -5.63 -5.53 -1.75
C ILE A 90 -4.72 -5.06 -2.88
N ALA A 91 -3.49 -4.72 -2.53
CA ALA A 91 -2.45 -4.34 -3.47
C ALA A 91 -1.46 -5.50 -3.64
N ILE A 92 -1.43 -6.07 -4.84
CA ILE A 92 -0.55 -7.18 -5.21
C ILE A 92 0.71 -6.61 -5.88
N LEU A 93 1.80 -6.62 -5.14
CA LEU A 93 3.11 -6.10 -5.50
C LEU A 93 3.96 -7.21 -6.13
N SER A 94 3.61 -7.62 -7.34
CA SER A 94 4.48 -8.52 -8.13
C SER A 94 5.71 -7.77 -8.61
N ALA A 95 6.83 -8.47 -8.68
CA ALA A 95 8.14 -7.97 -9.03
C ALA A 95 8.31 -7.76 -10.54
N ASP A 96 7.53 -6.84 -11.10
CA ASP A 96 7.37 -6.72 -12.55
C ASP A 96 8.46 -5.87 -13.23
N ASP A 97 9.01 -4.90 -12.50
CA ASP A 97 9.92 -3.91 -13.07
C ASP A 97 11.33 -4.05 -12.47
N TRP A 98 12.33 -4.13 -13.35
CA TRP A 98 13.72 -3.99 -12.98
C TRP A 98 14.07 -2.51 -12.79
N VAL A 99 14.59 -2.18 -11.62
CA VAL A 99 15.00 -0.82 -11.26
C VAL A 99 16.49 -0.80 -10.99
N TYR A 100 17.17 0.22 -11.53
CA TYR A 100 18.60 0.40 -11.37
C TYR A 100 18.89 1.69 -10.62
N PRO A 101 19.80 1.66 -9.63
CA PRO A 101 20.36 2.90 -9.10
C PRO A 101 21.00 3.70 -10.24
N LYS A 102 20.91 5.04 -10.20
CA LYS A 102 21.46 5.92 -11.25
C LYS A 102 22.94 5.68 -11.57
N LYS A 103 23.71 5.22 -10.57
CA LYS A 103 25.14 4.87 -10.70
C LYS A 103 25.41 3.36 -10.55
N GLY A 104 24.35 2.54 -10.58
CA GLY A 104 24.44 1.09 -10.40
C GLY A 104 24.93 0.37 -11.65
N LYS A 105 25.35 -0.87 -11.46
CA LYS A 105 25.73 -1.82 -12.52
C LYS A 105 24.59 -2.81 -12.75
N PRO A 106 24.62 -3.60 -13.85
CA PRO A 106 23.60 -4.63 -14.09
C PRO A 106 23.34 -5.59 -12.92
N LYS A 107 24.37 -5.90 -12.14
CA LYS A 107 24.26 -6.75 -10.94
C LYS A 107 23.53 -6.11 -9.75
N ASP A 108 23.36 -4.79 -9.77
CA ASP A 108 22.69 -4.02 -8.71
C ASP A 108 21.19 -3.84 -9.02
N ALA A 109 20.67 -4.56 -10.02
CA ALA A 109 19.26 -4.53 -10.39
C ALA A 109 18.38 -5.00 -9.23
N LEU A 110 17.35 -4.23 -8.96
CA LEU A 110 16.33 -4.51 -7.96
C LEU A 110 15.00 -4.77 -8.65
N LEU A 111 14.14 -5.53 -7.99
CA LEU A 111 12.80 -5.83 -8.48
C LEU A 111 11.76 -5.04 -7.70
N TYR A 112 10.87 -4.37 -8.41
CA TYR A 112 9.81 -3.55 -7.84
C TYR A 112 8.46 -3.88 -8.47
N ALA A 113 7.39 -3.57 -7.73
CA ALA A 113 6.08 -3.42 -8.31
C ALA A 113 6.04 -2.26 -9.31
N THR A 114 5.18 -2.37 -10.32
CA THR A 114 5.04 -1.30 -11.32
C THR A 114 4.62 0.01 -10.68
N GLN A 115 5.03 1.13 -11.29
CA GLN A 115 4.70 2.47 -10.81
C GLN A 115 3.20 2.69 -10.63
N GLN A 116 2.37 2.09 -11.49
CA GLN A 116 0.91 2.17 -11.39
C GLN A 116 0.42 1.55 -10.08
N VAL A 117 0.89 0.34 -9.75
CA VAL A 117 0.47 -0.35 -8.52
C VAL A 117 0.99 0.39 -7.29
N VAL A 118 2.21 0.93 -7.34
CA VAL A 118 2.77 1.76 -6.26
C VAL A 118 1.94 3.03 -6.05
N PHE A 119 1.51 3.69 -7.13
CA PHE A 119 0.64 4.86 -7.05
C PHE A 119 -0.71 4.51 -6.41
N HIS A 120 -1.35 3.42 -6.84
CA HIS A 120 -2.61 2.97 -6.24
C HIS A 120 -2.44 2.63 -4.75
N LEU A 121 -1.35 1.93 -4.39
CA LEU A 121 -1.04 1.62 -2.99
C LEU A 121 -0.99 2.89 -2.13
N GLY A 122 -0.19 3.88 -2.55
CA GLY A 122 -0.08 5.16 -1.82
C GLY A 122 -1.41 5.91 -1.74
N TYR A 123 -2.16 5.97 -2.85
CA TYR A 123 -3.48 6.60 -2.88
C TYR A 123 -4.45 5.95 -1.89
N TRP A 124 -4.56 4.62 -1.90
CA TRP A 124 -5.50 3.90 -1.05
C TRP A 124 -5.11 3.95 0.43
N ILE A 125 -3.81 3.94 0.75
CA ILE A 125 -3.33 4.18 2.12
C ILE A 125 -3.75 5.59 2.59
N GLY A 126 -3.52 6.62 1.76
CA GLY A 126 -3.91 7.99 2.10
C GLY A 126 -5.42 8.18 2.25
N LYS A 127 -6.21 7.47 1.45
CA LYS A 127 -7.68 7.58 1.45
C LYS A 127 -8.36 6.79 2.58
N LEU A 128 -7.98 5.53 2.80
CA LEU A 128 -8.67 4.62 3.72
C LEU A 128 -7.90 4.38 5.02
N GLY A 129 -6.63 4.78 5.08
CA GLY A 129 -5.73 4.41 6.16
C GLY A 129 -5.22 2.97 6.05
N ARG A 130 -4.12 2.70 6.75
CA ARG A 130 -3.37 1.44 6.65
C ARG A 130 -4.17 0.20 6.97
N ASN A 131 -5.10 0.30 7.92
CA ASN A 131 -5.89 -0.83 8.41
C ASN A 131 -6.83 -1.39 7.32
N HIS A 132 -7.16 -0.57 6.32
CA HIS A 132 -8.03 -0.91 5.19
C HIS A 132 -7.25 -1.27 3.90
N VAL A 133 -5.92 -1.36 3.97
CA VAL A 133 -5.08 -1.71 2.82
C VAL A 133 -4.17 -2.90 3.15
N PHE A 134 -4.28 -3.95 2.35
CA PHE A 134 -3.47 -5.14 2.42
C PHE A 134 -2.43 -5.16 1.29
N ALA A 135 -1.15 -5.02 1.62
CA ALA A 135 -0.07 -5.08 0.65
C ALA A 135 0.53 -6.50 0.64
N LEU A 136 0.29 -7.25 -0.43
CA LEU A 136 0.84 -8.59 -0.63
C LEU A 136 1.99 -8.51 -1.63
N TYR A 137 3.15 -9.11 -1.33
CA TYR A 137 4.28 -9.12 -2.25
C TYR A 137 4.86 -10.52 -2.43
N TYR A 138 5.48 -10.78 -3.58
CA TYR A 138 6.19 -12.04 -3.78
C TYR A 138 7.57 -11.96 -3.13
N ASP A 139 7.83 -12.83 -2.15
CA ASP A 139 9.09 -12.83 -1.42
C ASP A 139 10.17 -13.54 -2.25
N GLN A 140 10.96 -12.74 -2.96
CA GLN A 140 12.08 -13.23 -3.74
C GLN A 140 13.31 -12.36 -3.60
N ARG A 141 14.45 -12.95 -3.97
CA ARG A 141 15.73 -12.26 -3.94
C ARG A 141 15.66 -10.99 -4.79
N SER A 142 16.20 -9.91 -4.22
CA SER A 142 16.27 -8.58 -4.85
C SER A 142 14.95 -7.82 -4.97
N PHE A 143 13.82 -8.38 -4.51
CA PHE A 143 12.60 -7.58 -4.38
C PHE A 143 12.77 -6.52 -3.27
N ARG A 144 12.20 -5.35 -3.53
CA ARG A 144 12.17 -4.23 -2.58
C ARG A 144 10.78 -3.65 -2.53
N TRP A 145 10.32 -3.36 -1.30
CA TRP A 145 9.08 -2.63 -1.12
C TRP A 145 9.20 -1.22 -1.71
N PRO A 146 8.09 -0.65 -2.21
CA PRO A 146 8.11 0.66 -2.85
C PRO A 146 8.68 1.77 -1.95
N THR A 147 8.39 1.72 -0.65
CA THR A 147 9.01 2.58 0.37
C THR A 147 8.73 2.05 1.76
N GLU A 148 9.69 2.20 2.66
CA GLU A 148 9.52 1.96 4.11
C GLU A 148 8.69 3.04 4.82
N HIS A 149 8.38 4.14 4.11
CA HIS A 149 7.61 5.27 4.66
C HIS A 149 6.10 5.09 4.49
N PHE A 150 5.66 4.10 3.70
CA PHE A 150 4.27 3.70 3.72
C PHE A 150 4.01 3.01 5.04
N ASP A 151 3.19 3.64 5.87
CA ASP A 151 2.72 3.07 7.11
C ASP A 151 1.76 1.92 6.80
N VAL A 152 2.26 0.79 6.30
CA VAL A 152 1.49 -0.39 5.90
C VAL A 152 2.28 -1.65 6.24
N ILE A 153 1.55 -2.73 6.52
CA ILE A 153 2.15 -4.05 6.69
C ILE A 153 2.29 -4.68 5.31
N TYR A 154 3.54 -4.90 4.89
CA TYR A 154 3.86 -5.70 3.72
C TYR A 154 3.84 -7.18 4.13
N THR A 155 2.93 -7.94 3.54
CA THR A 155 2.77 -9.37 3.80
C THR A 155 3.42 -10.17 2.68
N PRO A 156 4.37 -11.08 2.98
CA PRO A 156 4.92 -11.96 1.97
C PRO A 156 3.87 -12.97 1.52
N LEU A 157 3.86 -13.29 0.23
CA LEU A 157 3.19 -14.46 -0.30
C LEU A 157 4.01 -15.69 0.09
N ASP A 158 3.52 -16.44 1.08
CA ASP A 158 4.13 -17.67 1.56
C ASP A 158 3.40 -18.93 1.05
N ASP A 159 4.14 -20.04 1.02
CA ASP A 159 3.62 -21.37 0.62
C ASP A 159 2.79 -22.06 1.72
N HIS A 160 2.71 -21.49 2.92
CA HIS A 160 2.02 -22.05 4.09
C HIS A 160 0.64 -21.42 4.35
N ASP A 161 0.11 -20.67 3.37
CA ASP A 161 -1.18 -19.99 3.42
C ASP A 161 -1.34 -19.00 4.60
N SER A 162 -0.24 -18.55 5.18
CA SER A 162 -0.25 -17.61 6.32
C SER A 162 -0.82 -16.26 5.89
N TRP A 163 -0.45 -15.79 4.69
CA TRP A 163 -1.01 -14.59 4.08
C TRP A 163 -2.52 -14.66 3.89
N LYS A 164 -3.09 -15.84 3.59
CA LYS A 164 -4.54 -16.02 3.40
C LYS A 164 -5.28 -15.80 4.72
N LYS A 165 -4.77 -16.40 5.80
CA LYS A 165 -5.33 -16.27 7.15
C LYS A 165 -5.29 -14.81 7.60
N GLU A 166 -4.17 -14.15 7.36
CA GLU A 166 -3.96 -12.74 7.70
C GLU A 166 -4.88 -11.81 6.87
N LEU A 167 -5.03 -12.07 5.56
CA LEU A 167 -5.97 -11.34 4.71
C LEU A 167 -7.43 -11.50 5.18
N ILE A 168 -7.86 -12.73 5.46
CA ILE A 168 -9.21 -13.03 5.97
C ILE A 168 -9.46 -12.30 7.30
N ARG A 169 -8.48 -12.34 8.22
CA ARG A 169 -8.56 -11.63 9.51
C ARG A 169 -8.75 -10.14 9.29
N ARG A 170 -7.93 -9.52 8.43
CA ARG A 170 -7.99 -8.08 8.16
C ARG A 170 -9.28 -7.63 7.45
N ILE A 171 -9.84 -8.43 6.56
CA ILE A 171 -11.15 -8.16 5.94
C ILE A 171 -12.26 -8.19 7.00
N LYS A 172 -12.24 -9.14 7.94
CA LYS A 172 -13.21 -9.19 9.04
C LYS A 172 -13.08 -7.96 9.95
N GLU A 173 -11.85 -7.59 10.29
CA GLU A 173 -11.56 -6.41 11.13
C GLU A 173 -11.97 -5.10 10.47
N SER A 174 -12.00 -5.03 9.14
CA SER A 174 -12.55 -3.87 8.42
C SER A 174 -14.08 -3.85 8.35
N GLY A 175 -14.78 -4.80 8.99
CA GLY A 175 -16.23 -4.86 9.03
C GLY A 175 -16.89 -5.41 7.77
N ILE A 176 -16.13 -6.09 6.89
CA ILE A 176 -16.66 -6.73 5.70
C ILE A 176 -17.10 -8.15 6.04
N GLU A 177 -18.36 -8.47 5.73
CA GLU A 177 -18.92 -9.80 5.97
C GLU A 177 -18.37 -10.83 4.98
N ILE A 178 -18.04 -12.01 5.50
CA ILE A 178 -17.57 -13.16 4.75
C ILE A 178 -18.63 -14.26 4.89
N ARG A 179 -19.13 -14.78 3.76
CA ARG A 179 -20.22 -15.78 3.76
C ARG A 179 -19.71 -17.19 4.03
N ASN A 180 -18.53 -17.52 3.50
CA ASN A 180 -17.92 -18.83 3.68
C ASN A 180 -16.84 -18.75 4.76
N LYS A 181 -17.08 -19.42 5.89
CA LYS A 181 -16.01 -19.70 6.86
C LYS A 181 -15.15 -20.81 6.24
N LEU A 182 -13.99 -20.44 5.70
CA LEU A 182 -12.92 -21.41 5.48
C LEU A 182 -12.53 -21.92 6.87
N ASN A 183 -12.99 -23.13 7.19
CA ASN A 183 -12.74 -23.83 8.46
C ASN A 183 -11.34 -24.44 8.45
#